data_AF-A0A524MBD8-F1
#
_entry.id   AF-A0A524MBD8-F1
#
_cell.length_a   1.000
_cell.length_b   1.000
_cell.length_c   1.000
_cell.angle_alpha   90.00
_cell.angle_beta   90.00
_cell.angle_gamma   90.00
#
_symmetry.space_group_name_H-M   'P 1'
#
loop_
_entity.id
_entity.type
_entity.pdbx_description
1 polymer ?
#
loop_
_entity_poly.entity_id
_entity_poly.type
_entity_poly.pdbx_seq_one_letter_code
_entity_poly.pdbx_strand_id
1 'polypeptide(L)'
;MGTARSIASIIATSMGSGTKILAKTWWAIRKGRGEVKKGARTFYDTLVASGIPSEEAKEIAVAYAEPAWELLSVRNLIRLAIESDGGEVPPLFYNLTA
;
A
#
# COMPACT_ATOMS: atom_id res chain seq x y z
N MET A 1 -0.05 -20.55 39.89
CA MET A 1 -0.88 -19.48 39.26
C MET A 1 -0.06 -18.32 38.62
N GLY A 2 1.25 -18.46 38.36
CA GLY A 2 2.09 -17.35 37.83
C GLY A 2 2.44 -17.41 36.34
N THR A 3 2.49 -18.60 35.73
CA THR A 3 3.00 -18.81 34.36
C THR A 3 2.00 -18.41 33.27
N ALA A 4 0.73 -18.82 33.38
CA ALA A 4 -0.29 -18.52 32.38
C ALA A 4 -0.56 -17.00 32.23
N ARG A 5 -0.49 -16.24 33.32
CA ARG A 5 -0.69 -14.78 33.33
C ARG A 5 0.48 -14.05 32.67
N SER A 6 1.72 -14.55 32.83
CA SER A 6 2.92 -13.98 32.20
C SER A 6 2.97 -14.26 30.69
N ILE A 7 2.56 -15.45 30.26
CA ILE A 7 2.49 -15.82 28.84
C ILE A 7 1.39 -15.00 28.15
N ALA A 8 0.22 -14.87 28.80
CA ALA A 8 -0.85 -14.02 28.31
C ALA A 8 -0.46 -12.54 28.24
N SER A 9 0.31 -12.01 29.20
CA SER A 9 0.77 -10.62 29.15
C SER A 9 1.81 -10.40 28.05
N ILE A 10 2.75 -11.33 27.83
CA ILE A 10 3.73 -11.23 26.73
C ILE A 10 3.02 -11.30 25.36
N ILE A 11 2.04 -12.20 25.20
CA ILE A 11 1.22 -12.28 23.98
C ILE A 11 0.38 -11.00 23.81
N ALA A 12 -0.25 -10.49 24.87
CA ALA A 12 -1.03 -9.26 24.81
C ALA A 12 -0.17 -8.01 24.55
N THR A 13 1.06 -7.95 25.07
CA THR A 13 1.99 -6.83 24.84
C THR A 13 2.60 -6.88 23.44
N SER A 14 2.94 -8.07 22.93
CA SER A 14 3.41 -8.26 21.54
C SER A 14 2.30 -8.03 20.51
N MET A 15 1.07 -8.47 20.81
CA MET A 15 -0.10 -8.12 20.01
C MET A 15 -0.47 -6.64 20.13
N GLY A 16 -0.38 -6.03 21.31
CA GLY A 16 -0.77 -4.64 21.53
C GLY A 16 0.13 -3.62 20.80
N SER A 17 1.45 -3.85 20.78
CA SER A 17 2.39 -2.99 20.04
C SER A 17 2.38 -3.28 18.54
N GLY A 18 2.38 -4.55 18.14
CA GLY A 18 2.35 -4.98 16.74
C GLY A 18 1.05 -4.59 16.03
N THR A 19 -0.11 -4.79 16.67
CA THR A 19 -1.42 -4.46 16.08
C THR A 19 -1.57 -2.95 15.90
N LYS A 20 -1.03 -2.13 16.81
CA LYS A 20 -1.04 -0.66 16.66
C LYS A 20 -0.19 -0.19 15.48
N ILE A 21 0.95 -0.83 15.23
CA ILE A 21 1.79 -0.57 14.06
C ILE A 21 1.05 -0.97 12.78
N LEU A 22 0.50 -2.19 12.73
CA LEU A 22 -0.29 -2.66 11.59
C LEU A 22 -1.48 -1.74 11.27
N ALA A 23 -2.21 -1.29 12.31
CA ALA A 23 -3.33 -0.37 12.15
C ALA A 23 -2.88 1.00 11.59
N LYS A 24 -1.74 1.54 12.08
CA LYS A 24 -1.16 2.78 11.55
C LYS A 24 -0.69 2.62 10.11
N THR A 25 -0.03 1.52 9.79
CA THR A 25 0.43 1.20 8.43
C THR A 25 -0.76 1.07 7.48
N TRP A 26 -1.80 0.33 7.88
CA TRP A 26 -3.05 0.23 7.12
C TRP A 26 -3.69 1.59 6.86
N TRP A 27 -3.76 2.44 7.90
CA TRP A 27 -4.30 3.79 7.77
C TRP A 27 -3.47 4.68 6.84
N ALA A 28 -2.14 4.57 6.91
CA ALA A 28 -1.22 5.28 6.03
C ALA A 28 -1.39 4.84 4.58
N ILE A 29 -1.51 3.53 4.31
CA ILE A 29 -1.80 2.99 2.97
C ILE A 29 -3.12 3.53 2.45
N ARG A 30 -4.18 3.48 3.26
CA ARG A 30 -5.50 4.00 2.89
C ARG A 30 -5.44 5.49 2.54
N LYS A 31 -4.72 6.28 3.34
CA LYS A 31 -4.49 7.70 3.07
C LYS A 31 -3.70 7.91 1.78
N GLY A 32 -2.61 7.18 1.57
CA GLY A 32 -1.79 7.23 0.36
C GLY A 32 -2.59 6.94 -0.90
N ARG A 33 -3.42 5.89 -0.89
CA ARG A 33 -4.33 5.58 -2.02
C ARG A 33 -5.33 6.71 -2.29
N GLY A 34 -5.78 7.38 -1.23
CA GLY A 34 -6.63 8.57 -1.34
C GLY A 34 -5.92 9.73 -2.04
N GLU A 35 -4.66 9.99 -1.71
CA GLU A 35 -3.86 11.04 -2.36
C GLU A 35 -3.54 10.70 -3.82
N VAL A 36 -3.21 9.44 -4.14
CA VAL A 36 -3.03 9.00 -5.54
C VAL A 36 -4.31 9.23 -6.35
N LYS A 37 -5.48 8.90 -5.78
CA LYS A 37 -6.78 9.15 -6.45
C LYS A 37 -7.02 10.64 -6.70
N LYS A 38 -6.70 11.50 -5.74
CA LYS A 38 -6.81 12.96 -5.91
C LYS A 38 -5.85 13.46 -6.98
N GLY A 39 -4.59 13.04 -6.94
CA GLY A 39 -3.58 13.39 -7.93
C GLY A 39 -3.98 12.98 -9.35
N ALA A 40 -4.47 11.75 -9.52
CA ALA A 40 -4.98 11.25 -10.80
C ALA A 40 -6.15 12.11 -11.33
N ARG A 41 -7.06 12.53 -10.44
CA ARG A 41 -8.17 13.42 -10.79
C ARG A 41 -7.69 14.80 -11.22
N THR A 42 -6.79 15.42 -10.44
CA THR A 42 -6.23 16.73 -10.80
C THR A 42 -5.47 16.66 -12.12
N PHE A 43 -4.74 15.57 -12.36
CA PHE A 43 -4.05 15.35 -13.62
C PHE A 43 -5.02 15.22 -14.79
N TYR A 44 -6.07 14.40 -14.65
CA TYR A 44 -7.17 14.33 -15.62
C TYR A 44 -7.78 15.71 -15.92
N ASP A 45 -8.15 16.46 -14.88
CA ASP A 45 -8.75 17.80 -15.04
C ASP A 45 -7.79 18.75 -15.79
N THR A 46 -6.48 18.63 -15.55
CA THR A 46 -5.44 19.42 -16.23
C THR A 46 -5.31 19.04 -17.71
N LEU A 47 -5.37 17.75 -18.03
CA LEU A 47 -5.31 17.26 -19.42
C LEU A 47 -6.52 17.74 -20.22
N VAL A 48 -7.72 17.64 -19.64
CA VAL A 48 -8.96 18.14 -20.27
C VAL A 48 -8.91 19.65 -20.46
N ALA A 49 -8.45 20.41 -19.45
CA ALA A 49 -8.28 21.86 -19.57
C ALA A 49 -7.25 22.27 -20.64
N SER A 50 -6.30 21.38 -20.95
CA SER A 50 -5.29 21.57 -22.00
C SER A 50 -5.79 21.18 -23.40
N GLY A 51 -7.04 20.71 -23.52
CA GLY A 51 -7.67 20.36 -24.79
C GLY A 51 -7.59 18.89 -25.18
N ILE A 52 -7.13 18.01 -24.29
CA ILE A 52 -7.14 16.57 -24.54
C ILE A 52 -8.58 16.04 -24.39
N PRO A 53 -9.09 15.22 -25.34
CA PRO A 53 -10.39 14.58 -25.21
C PRO A 53 -10.53 13.81 -23.89
N SER A 54 -11.73 13.83 -23.30
CA SER A 54 -11.98 13.23 -21.98
C SER A 54 -11.64 11.74 -21.90
N GLU A 55 -11.87 10.98 -22.97
CA GLU A 55 -11.57 9.55 -23.00
C GLU A 55 -10.06 9.29 -22.95
N GLU A 56 -9.28 9.99 -23.78
CA GLU A 56 -7.82 9.90 -23.78
C GLU A 56 -7.21 10.40 -22.46
N ALA A 57 -7.69 11.53 -21.95
CA ALA A 57 -7.24 12.08 -20.67
C ALA A 57 -7.46 11.10 -19.51
N LYS A 58 -8.55 10.34 -19.55
CA LYS A 58 -8.87 9.31 -18.55
C LYS A 58 -7.89 8.13 -18.64
N GLU A 59 -7.62 7.62 -19.82
CA GLU A 59 -6.65 6.52 -20.01
C GLU A 59 -5.26 6.92 -19.52
N ILE A 60 -4.81 8.13 -19.89
CA ILE A 60 -3.52 8.67 -19.46
C ILE A 60 -3.48 8.86 -17.94
N ALA A 61 -4.55 9.38 -17.34
CA ALA A 61 -4.61 9.57 -15.89
C ALA A 61 -4.64 8.25 -15.11
N VAL A 62 -5.27 7.20 -15.66
CA VAL A 62 -5.26 5.86 -15.08
C VAL A 62 -3.86 5.25 -15.18
N ALA A 63 -3.24 5.27 -16.36
CA ALA A 63 -1.89 4.76 -16.58
C ALA A 63 -0.85 5.47 -15.69
N TYR A 64 -1.03 6.77 -15.44
CA TYR A 64 -0.19 7.53 -14.50
C TYR A 64 -0.34 7.05 -13.04
N ALA A 65 -1.57 6.69 -12.63
CA ALA A 65 -1.88 6.34 -11.24
C ALA A 65 -1.65 4.86 -10.90
N GLU A 66 -1.69 4.00 -11.91
CA GLU A 66 -1.60 2.54 -11.77
C GLU A 66 -0.34 2.06 -11.04
N PRO A 67 0.90 2.51 -11.39
CA PRO A 67 2.11 2.09 -10.68
C PRO A 67 2.07 2.45 -9.18
N ALA A 68 1.49 3.62 -8.85
CA ALA A 68 1.37 4.05 -7.48
C ALA A 68 0.34 3.22 -6.69
N TRP A 69 -0.75 2.77 -7.33
CA TRP A 69 -1.70 1.85 -6.70
C TRP A 69 -1.12 0.46 -6.50
N GLU A 70 -0.36 -0.04 -7.46
CA GLU A 70 0.34 -1.32 -7.33
C GLU A 70 1.35 -1.30 -6.20
N LEU A 71 2.17 -0.25 -6.12
CA LEU A 71 3.16 -0.08 -5.06
C LEU A 71 2.51 0.00 -3.68
N LEU A 72 1.39 0.71 -3.55
CA LEU A 72 0.62 0.82 -2.31
C LEU A 72 -0.21 -0.44 -1.98
N SER A 73 -0.13 -1.50 -2.79
CA SER A 73 -0.75 -2.76 -2.42
C SER A 73 -0.03 -3.37 -1.22
N VAL A 74 -0.79 -3.90 -0.26
CA VAL A 74 -0.24 -4.52 0.96
C VAL A 74 0.79 -5.60 0.62
N ARG A 75 0.54 -6.36 -0.46
CA ARG A 75 1.45 -7.41 -0.95
C ARG A 75 2.78 -6.85 -1.44
N ASN A 76 2.78 -5.78 -2.24
CA ASN A 76 4.03 -5.17 -2.71
C ASN A 76 4.77 -4.44 -1.59
N LEU A 77 4.08 -3.85 -0.63
CA LEU A 77 4.73 -3.28 0.56
C LEU A 77 5.42 -4.35 1.42
N ILE A 78 4.80 -5.53 1.58
CA ILE A 78 5.43 -6.66 2.26
C ILE A 78 6.66 -7.14 1.47
N ARG A 79 6.55 -7.26 0.15
CA ARG A 79 7.68 -7.61 -0.72
C ARG A 79 8.84 -6.62 -0.56
N LEU A 80 8.57 -5.32 -0.66
CA LEU A 80 9.56 -4.25 -0.50
C LEU A 80 10.21 -4.28 0.89
N ALA A 81 9.44 -4.58 1.94
CA ALA A 81 9.98 -4.72 3.29
C ALA A 81 10.96 -5.91 3.39
N ILE A 82 10.61 -7.07 2.80
CA ILE A 82 11.48 -8.26 2.74
C ILE A 82 12.76 -7.98 1.95
N GLU A 83 12.63 -7.34 0.78
CA GLU A 83 13.78 -6.95 -0.06
C GLU A 83 14.71 -5.98 0.68
N SER A 84 14.14 -5.01 1.42
CA SER A 84 14.93 -4.03 2.19
C SER A 84 15.71 -4.62 3.37
N ASP A 85 15.25 -5.75 3.91
CA ASP A 85 15.91 -6.50 4.98
C ASP A 85 16.95 -7.51 4.44
N GLY A 86 17.14 -7.56 3.12
CA GLY A 86 18.07 -8.49 2.45
C GLY A 86 17.55 -9.92 2.35
N GLY A 87 16.26 -10.15 2.57
CA GLY A 87 15.62 -11.47 2.48
C GLY A 87 15.27 -11.85 1.04
N GLU A 88 15.29 -13.15 0.73
CA GLU A 88 14.76 -13.64 -0.54
C GLU A 88 13.23 -13.49 -0.58
N VAL A 89 12.74 -12.89 -1.67
CA VAL A 89 11.31 -12.73 -1.90
C VAL A 89 10.66 -14.11 -2.09
N PRO A 90 9.58 -14.45 -1.37
CA PRO A 90 8.94 -15.75 -1.52
C PRO A 90 8.29 -15.95 -2.91
N PRO A 91 8.19 -17.20 -3.42
CA PRO A 91 7.55 -17.55 -4.70
C PRO A 91 6.16 -16.93 -4.90
N LEU A 92 5.44 -16.77 -3.78
CA LEU A 92 4.14 -16.12 -3.70
C LEU A 92 4.14 -14.63 -4.07
N PHE A 93 5.26 -14.00 -4.44
CA PHE A 93 5.32 -12.59 -4.84
C PHE A 93 5.86 -12.38 -6.27
N TYR A 94 6.17 -13.44 -7.03
CA TYR A 94 6.80 -13.32 -8.37
C TYR A 94 5.82 -13.14 -9.54
N ASN A 95 4.52 -13.47 -9.40
CA ASN A 95 3.59 -13.52 -10.54
C ASN A 95 2.96 -12.17 -10.97
N LEU A 96 3.68 -11.06 -10.95
CA LEU A 96 3.11 -9.72 -11.30
C LEU A 96 3.98 -8.92 -12.28
N THR A 97 4.67 -9.59 -13.21
CA THR A 97 5.35 -8.94 -14.36
C THR A 97 4.88 -9.52 -15.70
N ALA A 98 3.58 -9.81 -15.81
CA ALA A 98 2.93 -10.15 -17.07
C ALA A 98 1.75 -9.22 -17.31
#